data_AF-A0A925I8Z1-F1
#
_entry.id   AF-A0A925I8Z1-F1
#
_cell.length_a   1.000
_cell.length_b   1.000
_cell.length_c   1.000
_cell.angle_alpha   90.00
_cell.angle_beta   90.00
_cell.angle_gamma   90.00
#
_symmetry.space_group_name_H-M   'P 1'
#
loop_
_entity.id
_entity.type
_entity.pdbx_description
1 polymer ?
#
loop_
_entity_poly.entity_id
_entity_poly.type
_entity_poly.pdbx_seq_one_letter_code
_entity_poly.pdbx_strand_id
1 'polypeptide(L)'
;MGDRFTKYFQLSFNLLFSFLGFLAASLLLLLGLKYAFRLLDYIPWFVFLYVLFIVIVPAALFISIFLIYFKRTRVHPSVPVRFISYFIFGVALLCWAAAFIADMVRFFKTGAREIGGYYSYNIFLLTASVASIFIVGVVQALTFEKEKDWMEKRRDAGVEN
;
A
#
# COMPACT_ATOMS: atom_id res chain seq x y z
N MET A 1 -23.06 -12.72 -22.25
CA MET A 1 -22.59 -13.21 -20.93
C MET A 1 -21.10 -13.59 -20.90
N GLY A 2 -20.46 -13.97 -22.03
CA GLY A 2 -19.05 -14.37 -22.07
C GLY A 2 -18.02 -13.27 -21.71
N ASP A 3 -18.17 -12.05 -22.22
CA ASP A 3 -17.12 -11.01 -22.06
C ASP A 3 -16.86 -10.58 -20.62
N ARG A 4 -17.90 -10.53 -19.77
CA ARG A 4 -17.72 -10.19 -18.35
C ARG A 4 -16.99 -11.30 -17.61
N PHE A 5 -17.30 -12.56 -17.92
CA PHE A 5 -16.66 -13.72 -17.31
C PHE A 5 -15.18 -13.79 -17.68
N THR A 6 -14.85 -13.61 -18.97
CA THR A 6 -13.45 -13.54 -19.44
C THR A 6 -12.67 -12.44 -18.74
N LYS A 7 -13.27 -11.25 -18.57
CA LYS A 7 -12.62 -10.12 -17.90
C LYS A 7 -12.34 -10.40 -16.43
N TYR A 8 -13.29 -10.95 -15.68
CA TYR A 8 -13.08 -11.32 -14.27
C TYR A 8 -12.10 -12.49 -14.13
N PHE A 9 -12.15 -13.46 -15.02
CA PHE A 9 -11.22 -14.59 -15.05
C PHE A 9 -9.78 -14.12 -15.30
N GLN A 10 -9.59 -13.21 -16.26
CA GLN A 10 -8.28 -12.62 -16.55
C GLN A 10 -7.78 -11.73 -15.40
N LEU A 11 -8.67 -11.01 -14.72
CA LEU A 11 -8.33 -10.23 -13.54
C LEU A 11 -7.86 -11.14 -12.39
N SER A 12 -8.59 -12.22 -12.13
CA SER A 12 -8.23 -13.23 -11.12
C SER A 12 -6.90 -13.91 -11.44
N PHE A 13 -6.67 -14.28 -12.71
CA PHE A 13 -5.40 -14.87 -13.15
C PHE A 13 -4.23 -13.90 -12.96
N ASN A 14 -4.39 -12.64 -13.37
CA ASN A 14 -3.35 -11.62 -13.20
C ASN A 14 -3.05 -11.37 -11.71
N LEU A 15 -4.07 -11.38 -10.86
CA LEU A 15 -3.92 -11.18 -9.42
C LEU A 15 -3.19 -12.36 -8.78
N LEU A 16 -3.55 -13.59 -9.17
CA LEU A 16 -2.94 -14.83 -8.68
C LEU A 16 -1.48 -14.95 -9.16
N PHE A 17 -1.18 -14.63 -10.43
CA PHE A 17 0.18 -14.59 -10.95
C PHE A 17 1.01 -13.46 -10.35
N SER A 18 0.42 -12.30 -10.09
CA SER A 18 1.11 -11.21 -9.40
C SER A 18 1.49 -11.61 -7.97
N PHE A 19 0.60 -12.31 -7.26
CA PHE A 19 0.88 -12.84 -5.93
C PHE A 19 1.98 -13.92 -5.95
N LEU A 20 1.89 -14.88 -6.87
CA LEU A 20 2.91 -15.91 -7.07
C LEU A 20 4.26 -15.31 -7.49
N GLY A 21 4.24 -14.31 -8.37
CA GLY A 21 5.43 -13.57 -8.81
C GLY A 21 6.08 -12.81 -7.66
N PHE A 22 5.29 -12.19 -6.78
CA PHE A 22 5.78 -11.54 -5.57
C PHE A 22 6.44 -12.53 -4.60
N LEU A 23 5.81 -13.70 -4.39
CA LEU A 23 6.37 -14.80 -3.60
C LEU A 23 7.69 -15.31 -4.19
N ALA A 24 7.73 -15.56 -5.50
CA ALA A 24 8.92 -16.04 -6.19
C ALA A 24 10.06 -15.01 -6.18
N ALA A 25 9.76 -13.74 -6.41
CA ALA A 25 10.73 -12.65 -6.34
C ALA A 25 11.30 -12.50 -4.92
N SER A 26 10.46 -12.62 -3.89
CA SER A 26 10.90 -12.59 -2.49
C SER A 26 11.83 -13.76 -2.17
N LEU A 27 11.51 -14.97 -2.63
CA LEU A 27 12.38 -16.16 -2.47
C LEU A 27 13.71 -16.00 -3.21
N LEU A 28 13.72 -15.49 -4.43
CA LEU A 28 14.94 -15.25 -5.21
C LEU A 28 15.83 -14.19 -4.56
N LEU A 29 15.23 -13.10 -4.07
CA LEU A 29 15.96 -12.04 -3.35
C LEU A 29 16.63 -12.60 -2.10
N LEU A 30 15.92 -13.44 -1.34
CA LEU A 30 16.45 -14.14 -0.17
C LEU A 30 17.57 -15.14 -0.51
N LEU A 31 17.43 -15.86 -1.61
CA LEU A 31 18.45 -16.78 -2.10
C LEU A 31 19.72 -15.99 -2.48
N GLY A 32 19.56 -14.86 -3.17
CA GLY A 32 20.64 -13.94 -3.46
C GLY A 32 21.34 -13.41 -2.20
N LEU A 33 20.56 -13.01 -1.19
CA LEU A 33 21.10 -12.57 0.10
C LEU A 33 21.80 -13.71 0.87
N LYS A 34 21.30 -14.95 0.80
CA LYS A 34 21.94 -16.12 1.40
C LYS A 34 23.33 -16.37 0.79
N TYR A 35 23.45 -16.29 -0.53
CA TYR A 35 24.74 -16.45 -1.20
C TYR A 35 25.67 -15.25 -0.97
N ALA A 36 25.11 -14.04 -0.84
CA ALA A 36 25.89 -12.83 -0.56
C ALA A 36 26.38 -12.74 0.89
N PHE A 37 25.60 -13.25 1.85
CA PHE A 37 25.88 -13.14 3.28
C PHE A 37 25.87 -14.52 3.94
N ARG A 38 27.08 -15.11 4.09
CA ARG A 38 27.38 -16.35 4.87
C ARG A 38 26.92 -16.33 6.34
N LEU A 39 26.29 -15.24 6.80
CA LEU A 39 25.82 -15.04 8.17
C LEU A 39 24.55 -15.86 8.51
N LEU A 40 23.94 -16.54 7.53
CA LEU A 40 22.64 -17.22 7.68
C LEU A 40 22.70 -18.68 8.18
N ASP A 41 23.88 -19.25 8.40
CA ASP A 41 24.01 -20.69 8.72
C ASP A 41 23.55 -21.10 10.13
N TYR A 42 23.29 -20.15 11.03
CA TYR A 42 23.02 -20.46 12.46
C TYR A 42 21.52 -20.40 12.87
N ILE A 43 20.62 -19.95 11.99
CA ILE A 43 19.21 -19.70 12.33
C ILE A 43 18.32 -20.56 11.43
N PRO A 44 17.23 -21.17 11.93
CA PRO A 44 16.23 -21.79 11.06
C PRO A 44 15.75 -20.75 10.04
N TRP A 45 16.16 -20.95 8.78
CA TRP A 45 15.90 -20.03 7.67
C TRP A 45 14.44 -19.57 7.58
N PHE A 46 13.50 -20.45 7.95
CA PHE A 46 12.07 -20.15 8.07
C PHE A 46 11.74 -19.01 9.04
N VAL A 47 12.40 -18.93 10.19
CA VAL A 47 12.16 -17.86 11.19
C VAL A 47 12.63 -16.52 10.64
N PHE A 48 13.76 -16.51 9.94
CA PHE A 48 14.28 -15.30 9.28
C PHE A 48 13.32 -14.83 8.18
N LEU A 49 12.83 -15.75 7.36
CA LEU A 49 11.82 -15.50 6.33
C LEU A 49 10.53 -14.93 6.92
N TYR A 50 10.06 -15.52 8.01
CA TYR A 50 8.86 -15.10 8.72
C TYR A 50 8.99 -13.67 9.28
N VAL A 51 10.09 -13.36 9.97
CA VAL A 51 10.32 -12.01 10.51
C VAL A 51 10.49 -10.99 9.38
N LEU A 52 11.24 -11.31 8.32
CA LEU A 52 11.38 -10.42 7.18
C LEU A 52 10.02 -10.13 6.53
N PHE A 53 9.21 -11.16 6.31
CA PHE A 53 7.87 -11.02 5.74
C PHE A 53 7.01 -10.11 6.61
N ILE A 54 7.01 -10.33 7.92
CA ILE A 54 6.31 -9.50 8.90
C ILE A 54 6.77 -8.04 8.86
N VAL A 55 8.06 -7.77 8.68
CA VAL A 55 8.57 -6.39 8.60
C VAL A 55 8.18 -5.71 7.28
N ILE A 56 8.19 -6.46 6.16
CA ILE A 56 7.86 -5.91 4.84
C ILE A 56 6.36 -5.60 4.70
N VAL A 57 5.49 -6.44 5.26
CA VAL A 57 4.03 -6.35 5.03
C VAL A 57 3.42 -4.99 5.39
N PRO A 58 3.64 -4.41 6.59
CA PRO A 58 3.10 -3.09 6.93
C PRO A 58 3.60 -2.01 5.97
N ALA A 59 4.90 -1.98 5.70
CA ALA A 59 5.48 -0.99 4.79
C ALA A 59 4.88 -1.11 3.38
N ALA A 60 4.81 -2.32 2.83
CA ALA A 60 4.22 -2.56 1.52
C ALA A 60 2.74 -2.14 1.47
N LEU A 61 1.97 -2.47 2.50
CA LEU A 61 0.55 -2.14 2.60
C LEU A 61 0.34 -0.63 2.65
N PHE A 62 0.98 0.07 3.59
CA PHE A 62 0.76 1.50 3.76
C PHE A 62 1.32 2.32 2.61
N ILE A 63 2.52 2.00 2.09
CA ILE A 63 3.07 2.67 0.91
C ILE A 63 2.11 2.51 -0.28
N SER A 64 1.57 1.31 -0.49
CA SER A 64 0.61 1.06 -1.57
C SER A 64 -0.66 1.89 -1.42
N ILE A 65 -1.25 1.93 -0.21
CA ILE A 65 -2.44 2.74 0.06
C ILE A 65 -2.15 4.22 -0.20
N PHE A 66 -1.06 4.75 0.37
CA PHE A 66 -0.72 6.16 0.17
C PHE A 66 -0.43 6.50 -1.29
N LEU A 67 0.21 5.61 -2.06
CA LEU A 67 0.38 5.79 -3.50
C LEU A 67 -0.94 5.83 -4.26
N ILE A 68 -1.90 4.96 -3.92
CA ILE A 68 -3.24 4.96 -4.52
C ILE A 68 -3.95 6.27 -4.23
N TYR A 69 -3.96 6.71 -2.96
CA TYR A 69 -4.57 7.98 -2.57
C TYR A 69 -3.89 9.19 -3.19
N PHE A 70 -2.56 9.18 -3.28
CA PHE A 70 -1.77 10.23 -3.94
C PHE A 70 -2.13 10.33 -5.43
N LYS A 71 -2.26 9.20 -6.13
CA LYS A 71 -2.72 9.17 -7.53
C LYS A 71 -4.16 9.66 -7.65
N ARG A 72 -5.08 9.21 -6.78
CA ARG A 72 -6.49 9.63 -6.80
C ARG A 72 -6.67 11.12 -6.54
N THR A 73 -5.83 11.70 -5.68
CA THR A 73 -5.80 13.13 -5.36
C THR A 73 -5.53 14.01 -6.59
N ARG A 74 -4.97 13.45 -7.68
CA ARG A 74 -4.77 14.19 -8.95
C ARG A 74 -6.07 14.66 -9.60
N VAL A 75 -7.18 13.96 -9.37
CA VAL A 75 -8.46 14.16 -10.08
C VAL A 75 -9.46 14.95 -9.21
N HIS A 76 -9.05 15.40 -8.03
CA HIS A 76 -9.94 16.12 -7.11
C HIS A 76 -10.24 17.54 -7.60
N PRO A 77 -11.52 17.98 -7.55
CA PRO A 77 -11.94 19.28 -8.08
C PRO A 77 -11.46 20.47 -7.23
N SER A 78 -11.37 20.30 -5.90
CA SER A 78 -11.00 21.37 -4.99
C SER A 78 -9.47 21.50 -4.82
N VAL A 79 -8.92 22.59 -5.37
CA VAL A 79 -7.49 22.96 -5.27
C VAL A 79 -6.95 22.94 -3.82
N PRO A 80 -7.62 23.54 -2.80
CA PRO A 80 -7.07 23.54 -1.44
C PRO A 80 -7.00 22.15 -0.83
N VAL A 81 -8.05 21.33 -1.01
CA VAL A 81 -8.08 19.94 -0.50
C VAL A 81 -7.01 19.10 -1.17
N ARG A 82 -6.78 19.32 -2.47
CA ARG A 82 -5.73 18.64 -3.23
C ARG A 82 -4.34 18.93 -2.68
N PHE A 83 -4.03 20.19 -2.37
CA PHE A 83 -2.73 20.58 -1.82
C PHE A 83 -2.50 19.97 -0.42
N ILE A 84 -3.49 20.07 0.47
CA ILE A 84 -3.42 19.50 1.82
C ILE A 84 -3.26 17.97 1.76
N SER A 85 -4.04 17.31 0.89
CA SER A 85 -3.98 15.86 0.70
C SER A 85 -2.61 15.43 0.18
N TYR A 86 -2.02 16.14 -0.79
CA TYR A 86 -0.68 15.84 -1.28
C TYR A 86 0.39 16.02 -0.22
N PHE A 87 0.29 17.07 0.59
CA PHE A 87 1.24 17.29 1.68
C PHE A 87 1.19 16.13 2.68
N ILE A 88 -0.01 15.77 3.15
CA ILE A 88 -0.20 14.69 4.13
C ILE A 88 0.29 13.34 3.57
N PHE A 89 -0.13 12.97 2.36
CA PHE A 89 0.28 11.70 1.75
C PHE A 89 1.75 11.67 1.35
N GLY A 90 2.32 12.81 0.94
CA GLY A 90 3.74 12.92 0.63
C GLY A 90 4.61 12.73 1.87
N VAL A 91 4.27 13.40 2.98
CA VAL A 91 4.96 13.22 4.27
C VAL A 91 4.81 11.78 4.75
N ALA A 92 3.61 11.20 4.69
CA ALA A 92 3.38 9.81 5.07
C ALA A 92 4.23 8.82 4.25
N LEU A 93 4.34 9.03 2.93
CA LEU A 93 5.19 8.20 2.07
C LEU A 93 6.67 8.30 2.45
N LEU A 94 7.17 9.50 2.75
CA LEU A 94 8.55 9.69 3.19
C LEU A 94 8.80 9.01 4.54
N CYS A 95 7.89 9.14 5.50
CA CYS A 95 7.98 8.47 6.79
C CYS A 95 8.00 6.94 6.64
N TRP A 96 7.13 6.38 5.80
CA TRP A 96 7.11 4.94 5.54
C TRP A 96 8.34 4.45 4.79
N ALA A 97 8.85 5.21 3.82
CA ALA A 97 10.09 4.86 3.13
C ALA A 97 11.28 4.88 4.10
N ALA A 98 11.38 5.89 4.97
CA ALA A 98 12.42 5.98 5.99
C ALA A 98 12.32 4.84 7.01
N ALA A 99 11.11 4.54 7.50
CA ALA A 99 10.87 3.43 8.42
C ALA A 99 11.26 2.09 7.78
N PHE A 100 10.87 1.86 6.53
CA PHE A 100 11.21 0.64 5.80
C PHE A 100 12.72 0.47 5.64
N ILE A 101 13.44 1.52 5.22
CA ILE A 101 14.90 1.47 5.08
C ILE A 101 15.56 1.21 6.44
N ALA A 102 15.14 1.92 7.50
CA ALA A 102 15.67 1.75 8.85
C ALA A 102 15.45 0.31 9.35
N ASP A 103 14.27 -0.26 9.07
CA ASP A 103 13.91 -1.61 9.47
C ASP A 103 14.69 -2.68 8.70
N MET A 104 14.91 -2.51 7.39
CA MET A 104 15.79 -3.38 6.61
C MET A 104 17.22 -3.33 7.13
N VAL A 105 17.75 -2.13 7.39
CA VAL A 105 19.09 -1.97 7.96
C VAL A 105 19.19 -2.65 9.33
N ARG A 106 18.20 -2.46 10.20
CA ARG A 106 18.16 -3.08 11.53
C ARG A 106 18.08 -4.60 11.43
N PHE A 107 17.21 -5.12 10.57
CA PHE A 107 17.03 -6.55 10.33
C PHE A 107 18.35 -7.21 9.89
N PHE A 108 19.03 -6.65 8.88
CA PHE A 108 20.29 -7.21 8.37
C PHE A 108 21.49 -7.02 9.31
N LYS A 109 21.54 -5.94 10.11
CA LYS A 109 22.67 -5.69 11.03
C LYS A 109 22.57 -6.44 12.35
N THR A 110 21.38 -6.53 12.94
CA THR A 110 21.21 -7.06 14.30
C THR A 110 20.58 -8.44 14.35
N GLY A 111 19.95 -8.91 13.26
CA GLY A 111 19.22 -10.17 13.26
C GLY A 111 18.10 -10.22 14.31
N ALA A 112 17.62 -9.05 14.74
CA ALA A 112 16.63 -8.92 15.79
C ALA A 112 15.33 -9.64 15.40
N ARG A 113 14.92 -10.62 16.21
CA ARG A 113 13.72 -11.43 15.96
C ARG A 113 12.46 -10.81 16.57
N GLU A 114 12.64 -9.84 17.47
CA GLU A 114 11.56 -9.15 18.15
C GLU A 114 10.96 -8.07 17.26
N ILE A 115 9.65 -8.13 17.07
CA ILE A 115 8.91 -7.24 16.17
C ILE A 115 8.85 -5.81 16.74
N GLY A 116 8.85 -5.66 18.07
CA GLY A 116 8.75 -4.36 18.73
C GLY A 116 9.94 -3.41 18.48
N GLY A 117 11.06 -3.92 17.98
CA GLY A 117 12.21 -3.10 17.61
C GLY A 117 12.07 -2.39 16.26
N TYR A 118 11.07 -2.72 15.45
CA TYR A 118 10.93 -2.15 14.10
C TYR A 118 10.04 -0.90 14.11
N TYR A 119 10.46 0.13 13.38
CA TYR A 119 9.74 1.38 13.23
C TYR A 119 8.40 1.20 12.51
N SER A 120 8.29 0.23 11.60
CA SER A 120 7.04 -0.17 10.95
C SER A 120 5.97 -0.65 11.94
N TYR A 121 6.38 -1.05 13.15
CA TYR A 121 5.50 -1.47 14.24
C TYR A 121 5.35 -0.40 15.34
N ASN A 122 5.89 0.80 15.11
CA ASN A 122 5.67 1.91 16.03
C ASN A 122 4.18 2.30 16.02
N ILE A 123 3.55 2.23 17.20
CA ILE A 123 2.13 2.56 17.39
C ILE A 123 1.80 3.95 16.84
N PHE A 124 2.65 4.95 17.06
CA PHE A 124 2.38 6.31 16.58
C PHE A 124 2.38 6.38 15.06
N LEU A 125 3.30 5.70 14.39
CA LEU A 125 3.36 5.66 12.93
C LEU A 125 2.12 4.95 12.35
N LEU A 126 1.74 3.81 12.93
CA LEU A 126 0.56 3.05 12.51
C LEU A 126 -0.72 3.86 12.72
N THR A 127 -0.93 4.40 13.93
CA THR A 127 -2.11 5.19 14.26
C THR A 127 -2.21 6.45 13.42
N ALA A 128 -1.10 7.19 13.24
CA ALA A 128 -1.08 8.38 12.39
C ALA A 128 -1.40 8.04 10.93
N SER A 129 -0.93 6.89 10.44
CA SER A 129 -1.21 6.44 9.07
C SER A 129 -2.70 6.16 8.87
N VAL A 130 -3.32 5.39 9.76
CA VAL A 130 -4.76 5.10 9.70
C VAL A 130 -5.58 6.39 9.83
N ALA A 131 -5.25 7.25 10.79
CA ALA A 131 -5.93 8.52 11.01
C ALA A 131 -5.84 9.44 9.79
N SER A 132 -4.66 9.52 9.16
CA SER A 132 -4.46 10.36 7.96
C SER A 132 -5.30 9.86 6.78
N ILE A 133 -5.35 8.55 6.55
CA ILE A 133 -6.19 7.95 5.50
C ILE A 133 -7.66 8.25 5.77
N PHE A 134 -8.10 8.08 7.00
CA PHE A 134 -9.49 8.31 7.39
C PHE A 134 -9.90 9.78 7.23
N ILE A 135 -9.15 10.72 7.84
CA ILE A 135 -9.48 12.15 7.82
C ILE A 135 -9.45 12.67 6.38
N VAL A 136 -8.38 12.40 5.64
CA VAL A 136 -8.28 12.88 4.26
C VAL A 136 -9.32 12.20 3.38
N GLY A 137 -9.61 10.91 3.58
CA GLY A 137 -10.67 10.21 2.90
C GLY A 137 -12.05 10.83 3.10
N VAL A 138 -12.38 11.21 4.35
CA VAL A 138 -13.64 11.91 4.68
C VAL A 138 -13.69 13.30 4.03
N VAL A 139 -12.63 14.10 4.16
CA VAL A 139 -12.57 15.44 3.57
C VAL A 139 -12.72 15.37 2.04
N GLN A 140 -12.04 14.43 1.42
CA GLN A 140 -12.15 14.17 -0.02
C GLN A 140 -13.57 13.74 -0.41
N ALA A 141 -14.22 12.87 0.36
CA ALA A 141 -15.59 12.43 0.08
C ALA A 141 -16.61 13.57 0.20
N LEU A 142 -16.47 14.44 1.21
CA LEU A 142 -17.38 15.56 1.45
C LEU A 142 -17.24 16.68 0.42
N THR A 143 -16.06 16.81 -0.21
CA THR A 143 -15.78 17.87 -1.19
C THR A 143 -15.94 17.41 -2.64
N PHE A 144 -16.25 16.14 -2.88
CA PHE A 144 -16.61 15.67 -4.21
C PHE A 144 -17.98 16.21 -4.60
N GLU A 145 -18.18 16.56 -5.88
CA GLU A 145 -19.49 16.96 -6.37
C GLU A 145 -20.50 15.84 -6.08
N LYS A 146 -21.65 16.23 -5.52
CA LYS A 146 -22.76 15.32 -5.25
C LYS A 146 -23.12 14.63 -6.57
N GLU A 147 -23.11 13.30 -6.59
CA GLU A 147 -23.47 12.56 -7.79
C GLU A 147 -24.83 13.04 -8.29
N LYS A 148 -24.91 13.51 -9.55
CA LYS A 148 -26.16 13.98 -10.15
C LYS A 148 -27.26 12.95 -9.93
N ASP A 149 -28.39 13.42 -9.41
CA ASP A 149 -29.53 12.58 -9.14
C ASP A 149 -30.02 11.93 -10.45
N TRP A 150 -30.58 10.73 -10.37
CA TRP A 150 -30.96 9.95 -11.55
C TRP A 150 -31.99 10.69 -12.43
N MET A 151 -32.77 11.59 -11.83
CA MET A 151 -33.70 12.51 -12.51
C MET A 151 -32.95 13.55 -13.38
N GLU A 152 -31.85 14.10 -12.88
CA GLU A 152 -31.02 15.05 -13.63
C GLU A 152 -30.29 14.37 -14.79
N LYS A 153 -29.84 13.13 -14.59
CA LYS A 153 -29.24 12.30 -15.65
C LYS A 153 -30.23 12.00 -16.79
N ARG A 154 -31.52 11.82 -16.49
CA ARG A 154 -32.58 11.59 -17.50
C ARG A 154 -32.93 12.87 -18.28
N ARG A 155 -32.98 14.01 -17.59
CA ARG A 155 -33.23 15.32 -18.20
C ARG A 155 -32.12 15.71 -19.17
N ASP A 156 -30.85 15.50 -18.80
CA ASP A 156 -29.69 15.78 -19.66
C ASP A 156 -29.57 14.81 -20.84
N ALA A 157 -30.11 13.60 -20.73
CA ALA A 157 -30.13 12.59 -21.79
C ALA A 157 -31.27 12.80 -22.81
N GLY A 158 -32.09 13.86 -22.65
CA GLY A 158 -33.17 14.19 -23.58
C GLY A 158 -34.29 13.14 -23.63
N VAL A 159 -34.46 12.35 -22.57
CA VAL A 159 -35.46 11.26 -22.51
C VAL A 159 -36.85 11.76 -22.08
N GLU A 160 -36.97 13.02 -21.68
CA GLU A 160 -38.25 13.70 -21.48
C GLU A 160 -38.51 14.68 -22.63
N ASN A 161 -39.20 14.19 -23.65
CA ASN A 161 -40.15 14.95 -24.46
C ASN A 161 -41.49 14.22 -24.39
#